data_AF-A0AAW5UKT1-F1
#
_entry.id   AF-A0AAW5UKT1-F1
#
_cell.length_a   1.000
_cell.length_b   1.000
_cell.length_c   1.000
_cell.angle_alpha   90.00
_cell.angle_beta   90.00
_cell.angle_gamma   90.00
#
_symmetry.space_group_name_H-M   'P 1'
#
loop_
_entity.id
_entity.type
_entity.pdbx_description
1 polymer ?
#
loop_
_entity_poly.entity_id
_entity_poly.type
_entity_poly.pdbx_seq_one_letter_code
_entity_poly.pdbx_strand_id
1 'polypeptide(L)'
;MRLSEYKAGTVLIDMCSKVFIHDGFINADGYGVIIGEDSDGMIQKSNGIGNWMKEGFCREATSQEITDFFAKVRKTQKIINY
;
A
#
# COMPACT_ATOMS: atom_id res chain seq x y z
N MET A 1 -2.07 8.40 16.52
CA MET A 1 -1.37 7.56 15.53
C MET A 1 -0.37 6.70 16.28
N ARG A 2 -0.39 5.38 16.08
CA ARG A 2 0.54 4.44 16.72
C ARG A 2 1.62 4.10 15.71
N LEU A 3 2.87 3.89 16.12
CA LEU A 3 3.92 3.49 15.18
C LEU A 3 3.71 2.04 14.74
N SER A 4 4.00 1.77 13.47
CA SER A 4 4.07 0.41 12.95
C SER A 4 5.40 -0.24 13.22
N GLU A 5 5.41 -1.58 13.19
CA GLU A 5 6.65 -2.34 13.12
C GLU A 5 7.39 -2.08 11.79
N TYR A 6 6.64 -1.72 10.75
CA TYR A 6 7.19 -1.31 9.46
C TYR A 6 7.51 0.17 9.43
N LYS A 7 8.67 0.50 8.84
CA LYS A 7 9.10 1.88 8.67
C LYS A 7 8.32 2.57 7.56
N ALA A 8 8.31 3.90 7.59
CA ALA A 8 7.80 4.70 6.49
C ALA A 8 8.57 4.37 5.20
N GLY A 9 7.84 4.17 4.10
CA GLY A 9 8.38 3.80 2.80
C GLY A 9 8.60 2.30 2.59
N THR A 10 8.40 1.46 3.62
CA THR A 10 8.44 0.00 3.43
C THR A 10 7.35 -0.42 2.44
N VAL A 11 7.72 -1.23 1.44
CA VAL A 11 6.76 -1.80 0.49
C VAL A 11 6.28 -3.13 1.03
N LEU A 12 4.97 -3.25 1.21
CA LEU A 12 4.33 -4.40 1.82
C LEU A 12 3.37 -5.09 0.84
N ILE A 13 3.07 -6.35 1.15
CA ILE A 13 2.08 -7.16 0.46
C ILE A 13 1.03 -7.61 1.46
N ASP A 14 -0.23 -7.39 1.13
CA ASP A 14 -1.37 -7.85 1.91
C ASP A 14 -1.70 -9.34 1.65
N MET A 15 -2.67 -9.87 2.41
CA MET A 15 -3.16 -11.24 2.23
C MET A 15 -3.78 -11.55 0.85
N CYS A 16 -4.13 -10.51 0.08
CA CYS A 16 -4.68 -10.59 -1.27
C CYS A 16 -3.60 -10.38 -2.34
N SER A 17 -2.31 -10.44 -1.97
CA SER A 17 -1.16 -10.21 -2.85
C SER A 17 -1.14 -8.83 -3.52
N LYS A 18 -1.69 -7.81 -2.85
CA LYS A 18 -1.66 -6.42 -3.31
C LYS A 18 -0.49 -5.69 -2.69
N VAL A 19 0.28 -5.02 -3.54
CA VAL A 19 1.47 -4.28 -3.13
C VAL A 19 1.09 -2.84 -2.74
N PHE A 20 1.67 -2.32 -1.66
CA PHE A 20 1.48 -0.94 -1.23
C PHE A 20 2.68 -0.36 -0.49
N ILE A 21 2.78 0.98 -0.47
CA ILE A 21 3.80 1.71 0.29
C ILE A 21 3.22 2.10 1.65
N HIS A 22 3.87 1.63 2.71
CA HIS A 22 3.48 1.84 4.09
C HIS A 22 3.99 3.20 4.62
N ASP A 23 3.18 3.94 5.38
CA ASP A 23 3.52 5.31 5.84
C ASP A 23 4.31 5.36 7.17
N GLY A 24 4.41 4.23 7.87
CA GLY A 24 5.15 4.06 9.12
C GLY A 24 4.28 4.01 10.38
N PHE A 25 2.96 4.11 10.24
CA PHE A 25 2.05 4.12 11.38
C PHE A 25 1.03 2.96 11.34
N ILE A 26 0.83 2.32 12.49
CA ILE A 26 -0.34 1.49 12.77
C ILE A 26 -1.49 2.45 13.04
N ASN A 27 -2.46 2.46 12.15
CA ASN A 27 -3.56 3.37 12.24
C ASN A 27 -4.89 2.64 12.22
N ALA A 28 -5.88 3.25 12.87
CA ALA A 28 -7.28 2.93 12.62
C ALA A 28 -7.58 3.18 11.14
N ASP A 29 -8.21 2.19 10.50
CA ASP A 29 -8.87 2.31 9.21
C ASP A 29 -8.02 3.00 8.10
N GLY A 30 -7.00 2.34 7.55
CA GLY A 30 -6.46 2.71 6.22
C GLY A 30 -5.39 3.81 6.12
N TYR A 31 -5.06 4.51 7.20
CA TYR A 31 -4.04 5.58 7.19
C TYR A 31 -2.60 5.03 7.02
N GLY A 32 -2.40 3.72 7.11
CA GLY A 32 -1.09 3.06 6.92
C GLY A 32 -0.62 2.96 5.47
N VAL A 33 -1.43 3.39 4.49
CA VAL A 33 -1.18 3.20 3.05
C VAL A 33 -1.03 4.54 2.36
N ILE A 34 0.09 4.77 1.66
CA ILE A 34 0.29 5.98 0.84
C ILE A 34 -0.29 5.77 -0.56
N ILE A 35 0.14 4.69 -1.21
CA ILE A 35 -0.21 4.29 -2.57
C ILE A 35 -0.12 2.76 -2.62
N GLY A 36 -0.95 2.12 -3.42
CA GLY A 36 -0.96 0.67 -3.52
C GLY A 36 -1.88 0.13 -4.61
N GLU A 37 -2.17 -1.16 -4.53
CA GLU A 37 -3.07 -1.85 -5.42
C GLU A 37 -4.42 -2.16 -4.75
N ASP A 38 -5.51 -1.81 -5.44
CA ASP A 38 -6.86 -2.17 -5.02
C ASP A 38 -7.16 -3.66 -5.32
N SER A 39 -8.41 -4.09 -5.08
CA SER A 39 -8.84 -5.46 -5.36
C SER A 39 -8.63 -5.88 -6.82
N ASP A 40 -8.76 -4.95 -7.76
CA ASP A 40 -8.60 -5.18 -9.20
C ASP A 40 -7.14 -4.98 -9.66
N GLY A 41 -6.27 -4.57 -8.73
CA GLY A 41 -4.88 -4.24 -9.01
C GLY A 41 -4.69 -2.87 -9.63
N MET A 42 -5.66 -1.96 -9.61
CA MET A 42 -5.43 -0.60 -10.06
C MET A 42 -4.61 0.17 -9.04
N ILE A 43 -3.74 1.06 -9.52
CA ILE A 43 -2.95 1.93 -8.65
C ILE A 43 -3.84 3.06 -8.13
N GLN A 44 -4.01 3.10 -6.81
CA GLN A 44 -4.76 4.14 -6.12
C GLN A 44 -3.88 4.81 -5.05
N LYS A 45 -4.30 5.98 -4.60
CA LYS A 45 -3.70 6.73 -3.50
C LYS A 45 -4.70 6.81 -2.34
N SER A 46 -4.24 6.62 -1.11
CA SER A 46 -5.07 6.92 0.06
C SER A 46 -5.24 8.43 0.22
N ASN A 47 -6.45 8.87 0.53
CA ASN A 47 -6.83 10.29 0.64
C ASN A 47 -7.34 10.69 2.03
N GLY A 48 -7.35 9.79 3.01
CA GLY A 48 -7.92 10.11 4.32
C GLY A 48 -7.87 8.98 5.35
N ILE A 49 -8.38 9.31 6.54
CA ILE A 49 -8.65 8.37 7.63
C ILE A 49 -9.88 7.55 7.24
N GLY A 50 -9.86 6.24 7.44
CA GLY A 50 -10.94 5.33 7.05
C GLY A 50 -10.64 4.49 5.80
N ASN A 51 -9.74 4.98 4.94
CA ASN A 51 -9.74 4.59 3.54
C ASN A 51 -8.65 3.58 3.22
N TRP A 52 -9.08 2.47 2.60
CA TRP A 52 -8.23 1.40 2.09
C TRP A 52 -7.57 0.55 3.17
N MET A 53 -8.43 -0.12 3.92
CA MET A 53 -8.05 -1.04 4.99
C MET A 53 -7.38 -2.29 4.39
N LYS A 54 -6.09 -2.45 4.68
CA LYS A 54 -5.38 -3.72 4.49
C LYS A 54 -5.38 -4.45 5.82
N GLU A 55 -6.50 -5.11 6.13
CA GLU A 55 -6.62 -5.96 7.32
C GLU A 55 -5.83 -7.28 7.11
N GLY A 56 -5.30 -7.82 8.21
CA GLY A 56 -4.65 -9.13 8.20
C GLY A 56 -3.11 -9.09 8.13
N PHE A 57 -2.52 -10.25 7.86
CA PHE A 57 -1.07 -10.42 7.82
C PHE A 57 -0.47 -9.70 6.61
N CYS A 58 0.44 -8.76 6.87
CA CYS A 58 1.29 -8.15 5.87
C CYS A 58 2.69 -8.77 5.93
N ARG A 59 3.41 -8.72 4.81
CA ARG A 59 4.85 -9.02 4.76
C ARG A 59 5.57 -8.01 3.89
N GLU A 60 6.88 -7.88 4.09
CA GLU A 60 7.71 -7.12 3.15
C GLU A 60 7.66 -7.73 1.75
N ALA A 61 7.57 -6.86 0.75
CA ALA A 61 7.66 -7.23 -0.65
C ALA A 61 9.09 -7.67 -0.99
N THR A 62 9.22 -8.68 -1.83
CA THR A 62 10.50 -9.09 -2.41
C THR A 62 11.00 -8.04 -3.41
N SER A 63 12.29 -8.04 -3.73
CA SER A 63 12.87 -7.12 -4.72
C SER A 63 12.18 -7.19 -6.09
N GLN A 64 11.70 -8.38 -6.48
CA GLN A 64 10.97 -8.56 -7.74
C GLN A 64 9.58 -7.91 -7.68
N GLU A 65 8.82 -8.18 -6.62
CA GLU A 65 7.49 -7.57 -6.40
C GLU A 65 7.56 -6.04 -6.33
N ILE A 66 8.59 -5.49 -5.69
CA ILE A 66 8.86 -4.05 -5.67
C ILE A 66 9.11 -3.52 -7.09
N THR A 67 9.95 -4.22 -7.88
CA THR A 67 10.27 -3.82 -9.25
C THR A 67 9.02 -3.80 -10.13
N ASP A 68 8.18 -4.83 -10.02
CA ASP A 68 6.95 -4.97 -10.78
C ASP A 68 5.91 -3.92 -10.39
N PHE A 69 5.76 -3.66 -9.09
CA PHE A 69 4.91 -2.60 -8.58
C PHE A 69 5.33 -1.23 -9.13
N PHE A 70 6.62 -0.86 -9.03
CA PHE A 70 7.07 0.42 -9.58
C PHE A 70 7.01 0.49 -11.10
N ALA A 71 7.16 -0.63 -11.81
CA ALA A 71 6.90 -0.68 -13.25
C ALA A 71 5.44 -0.37 -13.59
N LYS A 72 4.50 -0.86 -12.77
CA LYS A 72 3.07 -0.58 -12.90
C LYS A 72 2.72 0.86 -12.55
N VAL A 73 3.29 1.40 -11.47
CA VAL A 73 3.17 2.82 -11.10
C VAL A 73 3.66 3.72 -12.26
N ARG A 74 4.82 3.42 -12.85
CA ARG A 74 5.35 4.17 -14.01
C ARG A 74 4.45 4.12 -15.25
N LYS A 75 3.73 3.02 -15.46
CA LYS A 75 2.81 2.85 -16.60
C LYS A 75 1.42 3.43 -16.35
N THR A 76 1.07 3.70 -15.09
CA THR A 76 -0.25 4.22 -14.71
C THR A 76 -0.38 5.67 -15.17
N GLN A 77 -1.34 5.94 -16.06
CA GLN A 77 -1.55 7.29 -16.60
C GLN A 77 -2.14 8.28 -15.59
N LYS A 78 -2.99 7.79 -14.67
CA LYS A 78 -3.63 8.59 -13.63
C LYS A 78 -3.80 7.75 -12.37
N ILE A 79 -3.32 8.27 -11.24
CA ILE A 79 -3.58 7.70 -9.93
C ILE A 79 -4.86 8.37 -9.40
N ILE A 80 -5.86 7.57 -9.08
CA ILE A 80 -7.11 8.04 -8.47
C ILE A 80 -7.02 7.89 -6.95
N ASN A 81 -7.80 8.71 -6.24
CA ASN A 81 -7.96 8.52 -4.81
C ASN A 81 -8.89 7.32 -4.56
N TYR A 82 -8.58 6.56 -3.51
CA TYR A 82 -9.52 5.60 -2.92
C TYR A 82 -10.69 6.32 -2.25
#